data_AF-A0A496ZP20-F1
#
_entry.id   AF-A0A496ZP20-F1
#
_cell.length_a   1.000
_cell.length_b   1.000
_cell.length_c   1.000
_cell.angle_alpha   90.00
_cell.angle_beta   90.00
_cell.angle_gamma   90.00
#
_symmetry.space_group_name_H-M   'P 1'
#
loop_
_entity.id
_entity.type
_entity.pdbx_description
1 polymer ?
#
loop_
_entity_poly.entity_id
_entity_poly.type
_entity_poly.pdbx_seq_one_letter_code
_entity_poly.pdbx_strand_id
1 'polypeptide(L)'
;MRIYHFGNFYFSSIQQGIQASHCQMELFNKYIPHPYNGNEVDDCDQINQLWDWSNNHKTMICLNGGMNSDLIATKAFFEDESNPYPWSTFYESEEAMGGMLSNVCIVLPEKIYEMSALLRKFRLSFSDIDIMDNKSFATAMEDAIAILKERNAFEPIETFGAYSKDEIKMAQFMGNFGLAK
;
A
#
# COMPACT_ATOMS: atom_id res chain seq x y z
N MET A 1 1.67 -10.94 2.78
CA MET A 1 1.58 -9.73 1.92
C MET A 1 0.21 -9.63 1.24
N ARG A 2 -0.19 -8.44 0.79
CA ARG A 2 -1.41 -8.20 0.01
C ARG A 2 -1.15 -7.16 -1.06
N ILE A 3 -1.82 -7.26 -2.22
CA ILE A 3 -1.90 -6.15 -3.18
C ILE A 3 -3.16 -5.34 -2.91
N TYR A 4 -3.01 -4.02 -2.90
CA TYR A 4 -4.09 -3.07 -2.74
C TYR A 4 -4.31 -2.33 -4.05
N HIS A 5 -5.57 -2.24 -4.48
CA HIS A 5 -5.99 -1.52 -5.67
C HIS A 5 -6.88 -0.35 -5.27
N PHE A 6 -6.50 0.85 -5.67
CA PHE A 6 -7.26 2.08 -5.51
C PHE A 6 -7.98 2.35 -6.82
N GLY A 7 -9.23 1.88 -6.91
CA GLY A 7 -10.06 2.06 -8.11
C GLY A 7 -10.76 3.40 -8.12
N ASN A 8 -10.90 4.00 -9.29
CA ASN A 8 -11.70 5.22 -9.45
C ASN A 8 -13.17 4.93 -9.11
N PHE A 9 -13.76 5.74 -8.22
CA PHE A 9 -15.07 5.47 -7.65
C PHE A 9 -16.22 5.48 -8.67
N TYR A 10 -16.02 6.12 -9.83
CA TYR A 10 -17.04 6.21 -10.88
C TYR A 10 -17.28 4.88 -11.62
N PHE A 11 -16.39 3.90 -11.49
CA PHE A 11 -16.57 2.59 -12.11
C PHE A 11 -17.54 1.69 -11.34
N SER A 12 -18.31 0.89 -12.07
CA SER A 12 -19.09 -0.21 -11.49
C SER A 12 -18.17 -1.25 -10.84
N SER A 13 -18.71 -2.06 -9.92
CA SER A 13 -17.93 -3.10 -9.20
C SER A 13 -17.23 -4.10 -10.13
N ILE A 14 -17.87 -4.48 -11.25
CA ILE A 14 -17.26 -5.36 -12.25
C ILE A 14 -16.08 -4.65 -12.93
N GLN A 15 -16.27 -3.40 -13.33
CA GLN A 15 -15.21 -2.61 -13.95
C GLN A 15 -14.05 -2.40 -12.97
N GLN A 16 -14.29 -2.13 -11.70
CA GLN A 16 -13.23 -1.99 -10.69
C GLN A 16 -12.33 -3.23 -10.62
N GLY A 17 -12.91 -4.44 -10.73
CA GLY A 17 -12.12 -5.69 -10.80
C GLY A 17 -11.31 -5.83 -12.09
N ILE A 18 -11.87 -5.41 -13.23
CA ILE A 18 -11.18 -5.40 -14.53
C ILE A 18 -10.01 -4.41 -14.51
N GLN A 19 -10.23 -3.19 -14.02
CA GLN A 19 -9.20 -2.15 -13.90
C GLN A 19 -8.07 -2.57 -12.95
N ALA A 20 -8.41 -3.23 -11.84
CA ALA A 20 -7.43 -3.82 -10.93
C ALA A 20 -6.56 -4.86 -11.65
N SER A 21 -7.17 -5.74 -12.45
CA SER A 21 -6.45 -6.76 -13.22
C SER A 21 -5.50 -6.14 -14.25
N HIS A 22 -5.92 -5.11 -14.97
CA HIS A 22 -5.03 -4.37 -15.88
C HIS A 22 -3.85 -3.75 -15.15
N CYS A 23 -4.10 -3.08 -14.02
CA CYS A 23 -3.05 -2.48 -13.21
C CYS A 23 -2.06 -3.52 -12.65
N GLN A 24 -2.54 -4.70 -12.30
CA GLN A 24 -1.69 -5.82 -11.90
C GLN A 24 -0.78 -6.29 -13.05
N MET A 25 -1.26 -6.28 -14.30
CA MET A 25 -0.41 -6.59 -15.46
C MET A 25 0.64 -5.50 -15.68
N GLU A 26 0.28 -4.22 -15.54
CA GLU A 26 1.24 -3.11 -15.60
C GLU A 26 2.30 -3.21 -14.51
N LEU A 27 1.95 -3.72 -13.33
CA LEU A 27 2.91 -3.99 -12.26
C LEU A 27 3.96 -5.02 -12.68
N PHE A 28 3.54 -6.12 -13.30
CA PHE A 28 4.47 -7.10 -13.83
C PHE A 28 5.30 -6.57 -14.99
N ASN A 29 4.71 -5.79 -15.92
CA ASN A 29 5.45 -5.17 -17.02
C ASN A 29 6.51 -4.16 -16.52
N LYS A 30 6.21 -3.46 -15.43
CA LYS A 30 7.11 -2.46 -14.83
C LYS A 30 8.33 -3.10 -14.16
N TYR A 31 8.14 -4.20 -13.42
CA TYR A 31 9.19 -4.77 -12.58
C TYR A 31 9.81 -6.07 -13.13
N ILE A 32 9.08 -6.87 -13.91
CA ILE A 32 9.64 -8.08 -14.51
C ILE A 32 10.29 -7.73 -15.86
N PRO A 33 11.60 -8.01 -16.02
CA PRO A 33 12.26 -7.79 -17.30
C PRO A 33 11.67 -8.72 -18.37
N HIS A 34 11.24 -8.12 -19.48
CA HIS A 34 10.76 -8.83 -20.65
C HIS A 34 11.91 -9.02 -21.65
N PRO A 35 12.08 -10.20 -22.29
CA PRO A 35 13.13 -10.44 -23.29
C PRO A 35 13.07 -9.50 -24.52
N TYR A 36 12.02 -8.72 -24.69
CA TYR A 36 11.89 -7.70 -25.75
C TYR A 36 12.16 -6.27 -25.28
N ASN A 37 12.26 -6.04 -23.96
CA ASN A 37 12.48 -4.70 -23.39
C ASN A 37 13.95 -4.42 -23.08
N GLY A 38 14.85 -5.39 -23.30
CA GLY A 38 16.31 -5.20 -23.17
C GLY A 38 16.82 -4.88 -21.76
N ASN A 39 15.93 -4.88 -20.76
CA ASN A 39 16.29 -4.58 -19.38
C ASN A 39 16.93 -5.81 -18.73
N GLU A 40 18.15 -5.67 -18.22
CA GLU A 40 18.77 -6.66 -17.35
C GLU A 40 17.99 -6.76 -16.03
N VAL A 41 18.02 -7.94 -15.40
CA VAL A 41 17.41 -8.15 -14.08
C VAL A 41 18.29 -7.44 -13.05
N ASP A 42 18.01 -6.19 -12.75
CA ASP A 42 18.48 -5.61 -11.49
C ASP A 42 17.66 -6.25 -10.39
N ASP A 43 18.27 -7.20 -9.66
CA ASP A 43 17.69 -7.79 -8.45
C ASP A 43 17.40 -6.67 -7.46
N CYS A 44 16.14 -6.26 -7.40
CA CYS A 44 15.68 -5.23 -6.49
C CYS A 44 14.62 -5.80 -5.56
N ASP A 45 14.57 -5.29 -4.33
CA ASP A 45 13.66 -5.77 -3.30
C ASP A 45 12.18 -5.71 -3.75
N GLN A 46 11.84 -4.80 -4.66
CA GLN A 46 10.50 -4.69 -5.25
C GLN A 46 10.12 -5.91 -6.11
N ILE A 47 11.06 -6.45 -6.89
CA ILE A 47 10.85 -7.66 -7.69
C ILE A 47 10.65 -8.87 -6.76
N ASN A 48 11.49 -9.01 -5.74
CA ASN A 48 11.40 -10.10 -4.77
C ASN A 48 10.07 -10.07 -4.02
N GLN A 49 9.61 -8.88 -3.61
CA GLN A 49 8.30 -8.70 -2.97
C GLN A 49 7.13 -9.01 -3.92
N LEU A 50 7.23 -8.63 -5.20
CA LEU A 50 6.22 -8.97 -6.20
C LEU A 50 6.12 -10.49 -6.44
N TRP A 51 7.27 -11.17 -6.50
CA TRP A 51 7.33 -12.62 -6.61
C TRP A 51 6.82 -13.35 -5.38
N ASP A 52 7.17 -12.89 -4.18
CA ASP A 52 6.68 -13.47 -2.94
C ASP A 52 5.16 -13.33 -2.82
N TRP A 53 4.62 -12.15 -3.10
CA TRP A 53 3.17 -11.96 -3.12
C TRP A 53 2.48 -12.87 -4.14
N SER A 54 2.96 -12.93 -5.39
CA SER A 54 2.32 -13.71 -6.44
C SER A 54 2.44 -15.22 -6.24
N ASN A 55 3.53 -15.71 -5.64
CA ASN A 55 3.72 -17.13 -5.38
C ASN A 55 3.08 -17.59 -4.07
N ASN A 56 3.15 -16.81 -2.99
CA ASN A 56 2.82 -17.29 -1.65
C ASN A 56 1.54 -16.70 -1.07
N HIS A 57 1.11 -15.50 -1.49
CA HIS A 57 0.00 -14.80 -0.84
C HIS A 57 -1.24 -14.65 -1.72
N LYS A 58 -1.10 -14.18 -2.96
CA LYS A 58 -2.16 -14.01 -3.97
C LYS A 58 -3.42 -13.29 -3.47
N THR A 59 -3.30 -12.47 -2.43
CA THR A 59 -4.42 -11.75 -1.83
C THR A 59 -4.52 -10.37 -2.46
N MET A 60 -5.70 -10.06 -3.01
CA MET A 60 -6.04 -8.78 -3.64
C MET A 60 -7.14 -8.08 -2.86
N ILE A 61 -6.95 -6.79 -2.56
CA ILE A 61 -7.92 -5.93 -1.89
C ILE A 61 -8.26 -4.77 -2.83
N CYS A 62 -9.53 -4.68 -3.25
CA CYS A 62 -10.03 -3.53 -4.00
C CYS A 62 -10.64 -2.50 -3.05
N LEU A 63 -10.09 -1.29 -3.09
CA LEU A 63 -10.51 -0.14 -2.30
C LEU A 63 -11.11 0.93 -3.21
N ASN A 64 -11.97 1.77 -2.62
CA ASN A 64 -12.39 3.00 -3.26
C ASN A 64 -11.24 4.01 -3.15
N GLY A 65 -10.62 4.33 -4.28
CA GLY A 65 -9.51 5.28 -4.37
C GLY A 65 -9.95 6.74 -4.51
N GLY A 66 -11.25 7.02 -4.57
CA GLY A 66 -11.78 8.36 -4.80
C GLY A 66 -11.87 8.73 -6.28
N MET A 67 -11.89 10.02 -6.57
CA MET A 67 -11.94 10.56 -7.94
C MET A 67 -10.55 10.58 -8.57
N ASN A 68 -10.48 10.95 -9.86
CA ASN A 68 -9.22 11.02 -10.60
C ASN A 68 -8.14 11.85 -9.89
N SER A 69 -8.49 12.97 -9.22
CA SER A 69 -7.53 13.77 -8.46
C SER A 69 -6.97 13.04 -7.23
N ASP A 70 -7.79 12.22 -6.57
CA ASP A 70 -7.36 11.42 -5.41
C ASP A 70 -6.42 10.28 -5.84
N LEU A 71 -6.68 9.68 -7.00
CA LEU A 71 -5.78 8.72 -7.61
C LEU A 71 -4.46 9.35 -8.05
N ILE A 72 -4.48 10.58 -8.58
CA ILE A 72 -3.25 11.33 -8.90
C ILE A 72 -2.45 11.59 -7.63
N ALA A 73 -3.10 11.98 -6.52
CA ALA A 73 -2.43 12.16 -5.24
C ALA A 73 -1.85 10.85 -4.69
N THR A 74 -2.58 9.74 -4.83
CA THR A 74 -2.12 8.39 -4.45
C THR A 74 -0.91 7.96 -5.27
N LYS A 75 -0.95 8.18 -6.59
CA LYS A 75 0.19 7.96 -7.48
C LYS A 75 1.40 8.78 -7.03
N ALA A 76 1.23 10.08 -6.81
CA ALA A 76 2.32 10.97 -6.42
C ALA A 76 2.97 10.52 -5.10
N PHE A 77 2.18 10.00 -4.15
CA PHE A 77 2.70 9.43 -2.91
C PHE A 77 3.54 8.17 -3.14
N PHE A 78 3.13 7.27 -4.05
CA PHE A 78 3.88 6.04 -4.35
C PHE A 78 5.08 6.27 -5.26
N GLU A 79 5.11 7.36 -6.02
CA GLU A 79 6.20 7.74 -6.92
C GLU A 79 7.43 8.28 -6.18
N ASP A 80 7.31 8.58 -4.89
CA ASP A 80 8.42 8.99 -4.03
C ASP A 80 9.55 7.93 -4.04
N GLU A 81 10.80 8.36 -4.22
CA GLU A 81 11.98 7.48 -4.29
C GLU A 81 12.20 6.68 -3.00
N SER A 82 11.68 7.13 -1.86
CA SER A 82 11.73 6.40 -0.60
C SER A 82 10.77 5.22 -0.53
N ASN A 83 9.85 5.04 -1.49
CA ASN A 83 8.90 3.92 -1.51
C ASN A 83 9.62 2.60 -1.86
N PRO A 84 9.77 1.67 -0.91
CA PRO A 84 10.48 0.41 -1.15
C PRO A 84 9.57 -0.69 -1.74
N TYR A 85 8.30 -0.38 -2.01
CA TYR A 85 7.27 -1.36 -2.36
C TYR A 85 6.92 -1.31 -3.85
N PRO A 86 6.66 -2.45 -4.51
CA PRO A 86 6.31 -2.45 -5.93
C PRO A 86 4.91 -1.88 -6.11
N TRP A 87 4.78 -0.94 -7.04
CA TRP A 87 3.53 -0.24 -7.32
C TRP A 87 3.37 0.08 -8.81
N SER A 88 2.13 0.24 -9.27
CA SER A 88 1.85 0.63 -10.65
C SER A 88 0.54 1.40 -10.78
N THR A 89 0.26 1.86 -11.99
CA THR A 89 -0.91 2.64 -12.38
C THR A 89 -1.47 2.07 -13.67
N PHE A 90 -2.79 2.13 -13.85
CA PHE A 90 -3.41 1.86 -15.13
C PHE A 90 -4.23 3.05 -15.61
N TYR A 91 -3.98 3.45 -16.84
CA TYR A 91 -4.71 4.50 -17.55
C TYR A 91 -5.57 3.86 -18.63
N GLU A 92 -6.83 4.28 -18.71
CA GLU A 92 -7.68 3.92 -19.83
C GLU A 92 -7.14 4.51 -21.13
N SER A 93 -7.51 3.91 -22.27
CA SER A 93 -7.15 4.51 -23.55
C SER A 93 -7.88 5.85 -23.76
N GLU A 94 -7.31 6.70 -24.61
CA GLU A 94 -7.95 7.95 -25.03
C GLU A 94 -9.35 7.70 -25.63
N GLU A 95 -9.49 6.64 -26.42
CA GLU A 95 -10.75 6.27 -27.06
C GLU A 95 -11.79 5.73 -26.07
N ALA A 96 -11.37 5.01 -25.04
CA ALA A 96 -12.28 4.45 -24.05
C ALA A 96 -12.78 5.53 -23.09
N MET A 97 -11.86 6.25 -22.44
CA MET A 97 -12.19 7.25 -21.41
C MET A 97 -11.19 8.42 -21.33
N GLY A 98 -10.67 8.88 -22.45
CA GLY A 98 -9.85 10.11 -22.51
C GLY A 98 -8.58 10.05 -21.67
N GLY A 99 -7.92 8.89 -21.59
CA GLY A 99 -6.64 8.77 -20.90
C GLY A 99 -6.75 8.78 -19.37
N MET A 100 -7.94 8.56 -18.81
CA MET A 100 -8.17 8.70 -17.36
C MET A 100 -7.43 7.63 -16.54
N LEU A 101 -6.84 8.05 -15.41
CA LEU A 101 -6.30 7.14 -14.41
C LEU A 101 -7.46 6.37 -13.75
N SER A 102 -7.51 5.06 -13.97
CA SER A 102 -8.61 4.21 -13.51
C SER A 102 -8.23 3.38 -12.29
N ASN A 103 -6.94 3.09 -12.10
CA ASN A 103 -6.46 2.30 -10.98
C ASN A 103 -5.03 2.66 -10.60
N VAL A 104 -4.73 2.62 -9.29
CA VAL A 104 -3.38 2.60 -8.75
C VAL A 104 -3.23 1.35 -7.89
N CYS A 105 -2.11 0.63 -7.95
CA CYS A 105 -1.89 -0.55 -7.13
C CYS A 105 -0.53 -0.54 -6.43
N ILE A 106 -0.45 -1.22 -5.29
CA ILE A 106 0.77 -1.41 -4.50
C ILE A 106 0.74 -2.74 -3.76
N VAL A 107 1.87 -3.44 -3.69
CA VAL A 107 2.02 -4.65 -2.88
C VAL A 107 2.64 -4.28 -1.54
N LEU A 108 2.01 -4.68 -0.44
CA LEU A 108 2.46 -4.34 0.90
C LEU A 108 2.63 -5.58 1.79
N PRO A 109 3.67 -5.60 2.64
CA PRO A 109 3.83 -6.63 3.66
C PRO A 109 2.85 -6.45 4.81
N GLU A 110 2.74 -7.49 5.63
CA GLU A 110 1.78 -7.57 6.73
C GLU A 110 1.88 -6.41 7.72
N LYS A 111 3.12 -6.14 8.14
CA LYS A 111 3.46 -5.08 9.07
C LYS A 111 2.82 -3.71 8.75
N ILE A 112 2.69 -3.37 7.46
CA ILE A 112 2.13 -2.07 7.05
C ILE A 112 0.64 -1.98 7.32
N TYR A 113 -0.14 -3.00 6.94
CA TYR A 113 -1.59 -2.95 7.12
C TYR A 113 -2.01 -3.22 8.57
N GLU A 114 -1.21 -3.94 9.35
CA GLU A 114 -1.43 -4.09 10.78
C GLU A 114 -1.14 -2.79 11.53
N MET A 115 -0.02 -2.12 11.24
CA MET A 115 0.28 -0.79 11.77
C MET A 115 -0.83 0.21 11.41
N SER A 116 -1.28 0.19 10.16
CA SER A 116 -2.39 1.03 9.71
C SER A 116 -3.67 0.80 10.52
N ALA A 117 -3.99 -0.46 10.84
CA ALA A 117 -5.14 -0.80 11.69
C ALA A 117 -4.97 -0.29 13.14
N LEU A 118 -3.76 -0.37 13.69
CA LEU A 118 -3.44 0.15 15.02
C LEU A 118 -3.55 1.66 15.09
N LEU A 119 -2.94 2.39 14.15
CA LEU A 119 -3.01 3.84 14.08
C LEU A 119 -4.46 4.34 14.05
N ARG A 120 -5.33 3.67 13.27
CA ARG A 120 -6.78 3.97 13.27
C ARG A 120 -7.43 3.71 14.62
N LYS A 121 -7.10 2.60 15.29
CA LYS A 121 -7.66 2.23 16.60
C LYS A 121 -7.34 3.27 17.66
N PHE A 122 -6.15 3.86 17.61
CA PHE A 122 -5.69 4.87 18.56
C PHE A 122 -5.96 6.31 18.16
N ARG A 123 -6.51 6.56 16.95
CA ARG A 123 -6.76 7.90 16.39
C ARG A 123 -5.50 8.80 16.39
N LEU A 124 -4.32 8.21 16.24
CA LEU A 124 -3.06 8.96 16.18
C LEU A 124 -2.99 9.68 14.84
N SER A 125 -2.79 11.00 14.87
CA SER A 125 -2.67 11.86 13.68
C SER A 125 -1.20 12.11 13.30
N PHE A 126 -0.97 12.61 12.09
CA PHE A 126 0.37 13.00 11.61
C PHE A 126 1.06 14.00 12.55
N SER A 127 0.32 14.97 13.09
CA SER A 127 0.85 15.94 14.04
C SER A 127 1.29 15.30 15.35
N ASP A 128 0.62 14.23 15.80
CA ASP A 128 1.00 13.55 17.04
C ASP A 128 2.32 12.79 16.88
N ILE A 129 2.63 12.34 15.66
CA ILE A 129 3.79 11.50 15.34
C ILE A 129 5.00 12.35 14.91
N ASP A 130 4.81 13.43 14.17
CA ASP A 130 5.90 14.34 13.79
C ASP A 130 6.50 15.08 15.00
N ILE A 131 5.72 15.25 16.08
CA ILE A 131 6.17 15.80 17.36
C ILE A 131 6.98 14.77 18.15
N MET A 132 6.79 13.48 17.86
CA MET A 132 7.49 12.38 18.50
C MET A 132 8.78 12.06 17.73
N ASP A 133 9.93 12.07 18.43
CA ASP A 133 11.12 11.43 17.89
C ASP A 133 10.89 9.90 17.73
N ASN A 134 11.71 9.23 16.92
CA ASN A 134 11.55 7.78 16.67
C ASN A 134 11.52 6.94 17.96
N LYS A 135 12.18 7.40 19.03
CA LYS A 135 12.19 6.72 20.33
C LYS A 135 10.85 6.88 21.05
N SER A 136 10.31 8.09 21.13
CA SER A 136 9.02 8.37 21.77
C SER A 136 7.86 7.73 21.01
N PHE A 137 7.91 7.65 19.68
CA PHE A 137 6.92 6.90 18.91
C PHE A 137 6.99 5.39 19.22
N ALA A 138 8.20 4.81 19.25
CA ALA A 138 8.37 3.40 19.60
C ALA A 138 7.85 3.12 21.03
N THR A 139 8.18 3.95 22.00
CA THR A 139 7.67 3.83 23.39
C THR A 139 6.14 3.98 23.43
N ALA A 140 5.57 4.99 22.78
CA ALA A 140 4.12 5.20 22.77
C ALA A 140 3.37 4.02 22.13
N MET A 141 3.98 3.39 21.13
CA MET A 141 3.40 2.22 20.48
C MET A 141 3.58 0.96 21.33
N GLU A 142 4.72 0.77 22.00
CA GLU A 142 4.92 -0.29 23.01
C GLU A 142 3.87 -0.20 24.12
N ASP A 143 3.61 1.00 24.62
CA ASP A 143 2.57 1.26 25.62
C ASP A 143 1.17 0.94 25.07
N ALA A 144 0.88 1.37 23.85
CA ALA A 144 -0.38 1.08 23.17
C ALA A 144 -0.60 -0.44 23.00
N ILE A 145 0.45 -1.20 22.65
CA ILE A 145 0.40 -2.66 22.53
C ILE A 145 0.22 -3.32 23.89
N ALA A 146 0.90 -2.84 24.94
CA ALA A 146 0.73 -3.35 26.29
C ALA A 146 -0.75 -3.24 26.72
N ILE A 147 -1.39 -2.10 26.45
CA ILE A 147 -2.83 -1.89 26.69
C ILE A 147 -3.70 -2.87 25.87
N LEU A 148 -3.29 -3.25 24.65
CA LEU A 148 -4.03 -4.20 23.82
C LEU A 148 -3.88 -5.64 24.28
N LYS A 149 -2.69 -6.03 24.75
CA LYS A 149 -2.42 -7.34 25.35
C LYS A 149 -3.30 -7.55 26.58
N GLU A 150 -3.40 -6.55 27.46
CA GLU A 150 -4.27 -6.61 28.64
C GLU A 150 -5.75 -6.77 28.29
N ARG A 151 -6.16 -6.29 27.12
CA ARG A 151 -7.55 -6.35 26.63
C ARG A 151 -7.88 -7.62 25.84
N ASN A 152 -6.97 -8.60 25.75
CA ASN A 152 -7.14 -9.82 24.95
C ASN A 152 -7.52 -9.55 23.47
N ALA A 153 -7.14 -8.38 22.96
CA ALA A 153 -7.64 -7.86 21.70
C ALA A 153 -6.61 -7.92 20.56
N PHE A 154 -5.44 -8.51 20.79
CA PHE A 154 -4.33 -8.54 19.82
C PHE A 154 -3.26 -9.57 20.17
N GLU A 155 -2.80 -10.35 19.20
CA GLU A 155 -1.52 -11.08 19.31
C GLU A 155 -0.37 -10.13 18.93
N PRO A 156 0.72 -10.08 19.71
CA PRO A 156 1.78 -9.10 19.49
C PRO A 156 2.50 -9.27 18.16
N ILE A 157 2.58 -8.19 17.40
CA ILE A 157 3.62 -8.03 16.38
C ILE A 157 4.93 -7.88 17.15
N GLU A 158 5.77 -8.89 17.06
CA GLU A 158 7.12 -8.85 17.60
C GLU A 158 7.86 -7.69 16.90
N THR A 159 8.18 -6.64 17.66
CA THR A 159 9.08 -5.53 17.31
C THR A 159 8.50 -4.36 16.49
N PHE A 160 8.01 -3.34 17.21
CA PHE A 160 7.79 -1.99 16.65
C PHE A 160 9.10 -1.22 16.45
N GLY A 161 10.21 -1.69 17.03
CA GLY A 161 11.55 -1.17 16.76
C GLY A 161 12.07 -1.41 15.33
N ALA A 162 11.28 -2.02 14.44
CA ALA A 162 11.66 -2.39 13.08
C ALA A 162 11.02 -1.56 11.96
N TYR A 163 10.22 -0.53 12.27
CA TYR A 163 9.60 0.32 11.25
C TYR A 163 10.48 1.52 10.89
N SER A 164 10.70 1.75 9.59
CA SER A 164 11.31 2.99 9.11
C SER A 164 10.31 4.15 9.18
N LYS A 165 10.79 5.40 9.10
CA LYS A 165 9.92 6.59 9.00
C LYS A 165 8.97 6.50 7.79
N ASP A 166 9.45 5.96 6.68
CA ASP A 166 8.67 5.87 5.46
C ASP A 166 7.63 4.75 5.52
N GLU A 167 7.91 3.68 6.28
CA GLU A 167 6.92 2.64 6.59
C GLU A 167 5.79 3.15 7.49
N ILE A 168 6.11 4.03 8.45
CA ILE A 168 5.09 4.71 9.28
C ILE A 168 4.21 5.61 8.40
N LYS A 169 4.82 6.43 7.54
CA LYS A 169 4.07 7.28 6.58
C LYS A 169 3.18 6.44 5.67
N MET A 170 3.69 5.33 5.15
CA MET A 170 2.92 4.38 4.34
C MET A 170 1.72 3.83 5.14
N ALA A 171 1.93 3.35 6.36
CA ALA A 171 0.85 2.82 7.19
C ALA A 171 -0.22 3.88 7.52
N GLN A 172 0.18 5.12 7.76
CA GLN A 172 -0.73 6.26 7.94
C GLN A 172 -1.52 6.56 6.67
N PHE A 173 -0.85 6.64 5.52
CA PHE A 173 -1.49 6.85 4.22
C PHE A 173 -2.57 5.78 3.97
N MET A 174 -2.20 4.51 4.15
CA MET A 174 -3.12 3.38 4.05
C MET A 174 -4.27 3.45 5.07
N GLY A 175 -4.05 4.15 6.20
CA GLY A 175 -5.04 4.41 7.24
C GLY A 175 -6.26 5.16 6.73
N ASN A 176 -6.08 6.04 5.73
CA ASN A 176 -7.14 6.87 5.18
C ASN A 176 -8.18 6.10 4.36
N PHE A 177 -7.84 4.91 3.85
CA PHE A 177 -8.69 4.13 2.95
C PHE A 177 -9.56 3.09 3.66
N GLY A 178 -9.55 3.07 5.00
CA GLY A 178 -10.40 2.17 5.78
C GLY A 178 -10.19 0.70 5.43
N LEU A 179 -8.94 0.22 5.47
CA LEU A 179 -8.60 -1.18 5.16
C LEU A 179 -9.54 -2.13 5.93
N ALA A 180 -10.15 -3.06 5.20
CA ALA A 180 -11.15 -3.98 5.71
C ALA A 180 -10.72 -4.64 7.03
N LYS A 181 -11.68 -4.72 7.96
CA LYS A 181 -11.55 -5.34 9.29
C LYS A 181 -11.28 -6.83 9.20
#